data_AF-A0A973NR37-F1
#
_entry.id   AF-A0A973NR37-F1
#
_cell.length_a   1.000
_cell.length_b   1.000
_cell.length_c   1.000
_cell.angle_alpha   90.00
_cell.angle_beta   90.00
_cell.angle_gamma   90.00
#
_symmetry.space_group_name_H-M   'P 1'
#
loop_
_entity.id
_entity.type
_entity.pdbx_description
1 polymer ?
#
loop_
_entity_poly.entity_id
_entity_poly.type
_entity_poly.pdbx_seq_one_letter_code
_entity_poly.pdbx_strand_id
1 'polypeptide(L)' 'MKLYRVDKLAKIGGAIIKKKHMLAASDRQAVQQAEDSDDCPICDVKRDGQTVGQVL' A
#
# COMPACT_ATOMS: atom_id res chain seq x y z
N MET A 1 -12.13 -11.34 -3.37
CA MET A 1 -10.83 -10.62 -3.37
C MET A 1 -11.07 -9.21 -3.88
N LYS A 2 -10.38 -8.22 -3.31
CA LYS A 2 -10.49 -6.81 -3.69
C LYS A 2 -9.14 -6.34 -4.25
N LEU A 3 -9.19 -5.41 -5.18
CA LEU A 3 -7.99 -4.81 -5.78
C LEU A 3 -7.52 -3.65 -4.91
N TYR A 4 -6.23 -3.66 -4.58
CA TYR A 4 -5.55 -2.63 -3.84
C TYR A 4 -4.40 -2.09 -4.66
N ARG A 5 -4.05 -0.82 -4.40
CA ARG A 5 -2.88 -0.16 -4.94
C ARG A 5 -1.96 0.23 -3.80
N VAL A 6 -0.72 -0.21 -3.86
CA VAL A 6 0.34 0.18 -2.93
C VAL A 6 1.20 1.24 -3.61
N ASP A 7 1.19 2.43 -3.05
CA ASP A 7 1.97 3.57 -3.50
C ASP A 7 3.18 3.73 -2.57
N LYS A 8 4.38 3.38 -3.04
CA LYS A 8 5.64 3.62 -2.33
C LYS A 8 5.95 5.11 -2.37
N LEU A 9 6.21 5.71 -1.21
CA LEU A 9 6.47 7.12 -1.05
C LEU A 9 7.96 7.38 -0.78
N ALA A 10 8.45 8.55 -1.17
CA ALA A 10 9.81 8.99 -0.84
C ALA A 10 10.01 9.34 0.65
N LYS A 11 8.91 9.70 1.31
CA LYS A 11 8.78 10.01 2.73
C LYS A 11 7.29 10.03 3.08
N ILE A 12 6.95 10.09 4.36
CA ILE A 12 5.55 10.20 4.80
C ILE A 12 4.88 11.41 4.12
N GLY A 13 3.77 11.18 3.41
CA GLY A 13 3.06 12.20 2.64
C GLY A 13 3.85 12.79 1.44
N GLY A 14 4.97 12.18 1.08
CA GLY A 14 5.84 12.61 -0.01
C GLY A 14 5.36 12.17 -1.40
N ALA A 15 6.20 12.40 -2.40
CA ALA A 15 5.94 11.95 -3.77
C ALA A 15 5.93 10.42 -3.88
N ILE A 16 5.08 9.90 -4.77
CA ILE A 16 5.00 8.46 -5.08
C ILE A 16 6.21 8.08 -5.96
N ILE A 17 7.07 7.21 -5.45
CA ILE A 17 8.23 6.65 -6.17
C ILE A 17 7.80 5.49 -7.06
N LYS A 18 6.95 4.59 -6.54
CA LYS A 18 6.57 3.35 -7.21
C LYS A 18 5.14 2.99 -6.91
N LYS A 19 4.45 2.37 -7.87
CA LYS A 19 3.07 1.90 -7.74
C LYS A 19 3.02 0.41 -8.02
N LYS A 20 2.29 -0.34 -7.20
CA LYS A 20 2.05 -1.77 -7.38
C LYS A 20 0.58 -2.06 -7.11
N HIS A 21 -0.02 -2.95 -7.90
CA HIS A 21 -1.36 -3.45 -7.63
C HIS A 21 -1.27 -4.83 -6.97
N MET A 22 -2.20 -5.12 -6.08
CA MET A 22 -2.27 -6.39 -5.36
C MET A 22 -3.72 -6.79 -5.07
N LEU A 23 -3.96 -8.08 -4.91
CA LEU A 23 -5.26 -8.61 -4.52
C LEU A 23 -5.19 -9.10 -3.09
N ALA A 24 -6.14 -8.66 -2.26
CA ALA A 24 -6.29 -9.14 -0.90
C ALA A 24 -7.76 -9.42 -0.57
N ALA A 25 -8.01 -10.26 0.42
CA ALA A 25 -9.35 -10.56 0.92
C ALA A 25 -9.92 -9.43 1.78
N SER A 26 -9.06 -8.65 2.45
CA SER A 26 -9.46 -7.56 3.34
C SER A 26 -8.43 -6.44 3.39
N ASP A 27 -8.84 -5.29 3.96
CA ASP A 27 -7.98 -4.12 4.11
C ASP A 27 -6.80 -4.43 5.03
N ARG A 28 -7.05 -5.14 6.14
CA ARG A 28 -6.00 -5.60 7.05
C ARG A 28 -5.01 -6.54 6.38
N GLN A 29 -5.48 -7.47 5.56
CA GLN A 29 -4.58 -8.36 4.82
C GLN A 29 -3.77 -7.61 3.77
N ALA A 30 -4.35 -6.60 3.12
CA ALA A 30 -3.65 -5.79 2.13
C ALA A 30 -2.50 -5.00 2.78
N VAL A 31 -2.74 -4.43 3.97
CA VAL A 31 -1.71 -3.72 4.74
C VAL A 31 -0.63 -4.69 5.19
N GLN A 32 -0.99 -5.83 5.78
CA GLN A 32 -0.03 -6.85 6.22
C GLN A 32 0.89 -7.31 5.07
N GLN A 33 0.32 -7.63 3.90
CA GLN A 33 1.12 -8.02 2.73
C GLN A 33 2.00 -6.88 2.19
N ALA A 34 1.63 -5.62 2.41
CA ALA A 34 2.46 -4.47 2.06
C ALA A 34 3.60 -4.29 3.08
N GLU A 35 3.36 -4.54 4.37
CA GLU A 35 4.38 -4.57 5.43
C GLU A 35 5.38 -5.71 5.24
N ASP A 36 4.91 -6.90 4.86
CA ASP A 36 5.75 -8.07 4.60
C ASP A 36 6.57 -7.96 3.30
N SER A 37 6.37 -6.89 2.51
CA SER A 37 7.08 -6.66 1.26
C SER A 37 8.31 -5.78 1.49
N ASP A 38 9.52 -6.33 1.30
CA ASP A 38 10.80 -5.61 1.42
C ASP A 38 10.89 -4.33 0.58
N ASP A 39 10.07 -4.23 -0.48
CA ASP A 39 10.03 -3.05 -1.35
C ASP A 39 9.21 -1.88 -0.78
N CYS A 40 8.64 -2.00 0.42
CA CYS A 40 7.70 -1.02 0.98
C CYS A 40 8.08 -0.45 2.37
N PRO A 41 9.20 0.30 2.49
CA PRO A 41 9.55 0.98 3.73
C PRO A 41 8.56 2.08 4.11
N ILE A 42 8.06 2.88 3.16
CA ILE A 42 7.00 3.86 3.39
C ILE A 42 5.99 3.75 2.25
N CYS A 43 4.80 3.27 2.55
CA CYS A 43 3.79 2.98 1.52
C CYS A 43 2.37 3.33 1.96
N ASP A 44 1.59 3.91 1.05
CA ASP A 44 0.15 4.05 1.20
C ASP A 44 -0.56 2.89 0.51
N VAL A 45 -1.41 2.18 1.25
CA VAL A 45 -2.30 1.15 0.70
C VAL A 45 -3.64 1.79 0.40
N LYS A 46 -4.05 1.74 -0.86
CA LYS A 46 -5.27 2.36 -1.37
C LYS A 46 -6.25 1.34 -1.92
N ARG A 47 -7.53 1.59 -1.73
CA ARG A 47 -8.65 0.87 -2.33
C ARG A 47 -9.63 1.89 -2.90
N ASP A 48 -10.01 1.73 -4.17
CA ASP A 48 -10.95 2.64 -4.85
C ASP A 48 -10.58 4.14 -4.73
N GLY A 49 -9.27 4.43 -4.72
CA GLY A 49 -8.74 5.79 -4.58
C GLY A 49 -8.61 6.31 -3.15
N GLN A 50 -9.12 5.60 -2.15
CA GLN A 50 -9.03 5.95 -0.72
C GLN A 50 -7.88 5.21 -0.04
N THR A 51 -7.11 5.89 0.81
CA THR A 51 -6.10 5.23 1.65
C THR A 51 -6.78 4.45 2.75
N VAL A 52 -6.54 3.14 2.78
CA VAL A 52 -7.08 2.20 3.78
C VAL A 52 -6.03 1.79 4.82
N GLY A 53 -4.75 2.10 4.57
CA GLY A 53 -3.66 1.89 5.53
C GLY A 53 -2.35 2.50 5.05
N GLN A 54 -1.42 2.67 5.98
CA GLN A 54 -0.09 3.22 5.74
C GLN A 54 0.95 2.33 6.42
N VAL A 55 2.03 2.05 5.70
CA VAL A 55 3.22 1.31 6.15
C VAL A 55 4.35 2.33 6.33
N LEU A 56 5.12 2.20 7.41
CA LEU A 56 6.19 3.11 7.85
C LEU A 56 7.47 2.36 8.21
#